data_AF-X5J8W2-F1
#
_entry.id   AF-X5J8W2-F1
#
_cell.length_a   1.000
_cell.length_b   1.000
_cell.length_c   1.000
_cell.angle_alpha   90.00
_cell.angle_beta   90.00
_cell.angle_gamma   90.00
#
_symmetry.space_group_name_H-M   'P 1'
#
loop_
_entity.id
_entity.type
_entity.pdbx_description
1 polymer ?
#
loop_
_entity_poly.entity_id
_entity_poly.type
_entity_poly.pdbx_seq_one_letter_code
_entity_poly.pdbx_strand_id
1 'polypeptide(L)'
;MLNRSARKINPFFLHYFLFYAIFAACFGFFSCNRVRMDLIPKRNTILGTLSEDGKTKYLKLVSINDDTGKKKIEEAIRNIKTPDALEKFIDISIENQTIYNRLLKLLPKSERPSFQAYFHQADLDAQTKLIKQNKKLLDQINRSSGEQHYIDLLEIVSNEEAIALKNKILNATKPEEINQLITSTLPNPFQQLSDDNKAILSKIKDDARQEILKSIHCNSQKDGIVNHDLDALIKQKEQAQSKKDKEAVPADGWGPKLSLEGEERRQFLFSIIEFPQSDQNSLKDLFDKVDPDSISNFLSVYYSGFNKKERIELLSTIIYLYKGWPELTIKLCNTPSSLSLFDKFGLFRKTQKHQLELLTKLDELLQE
;
A
#
# COMPACT_ATOMS: atom_id res chain seq x y z
N MET A 1 68.27 30.86 45.62
CA MET A 1 68.01 29.44 45.29
C MET A 1 66.55 29.15 45.55
N LEU A 2 65.72 29.01 44.51
CA LEU A 2 64.32 28.60 44.61
C LEU A 2 64.14 27.24 43.92
N ASN A 3 63.53 26.31 44.65
CA ASN A 3 63.39 24.90 44.35
C ASN A 3 62.59 24.62 43.08
N ARG A 4 63.13 23.76 42.20
CA ARG A 4 62.37 23.06 41.16
C ARG A 4 61.61 21.89 41.80
N SER A 5 60.35 22.09 42.14
CA SER A 5 59.42 20.97 42.37
C SER A 5 58.83 20.54 41.03
N ALA A 6 59.40 19.51 40.41
CA ALA A 6 58.83 18.87 39.23
C ALA A 6 57.48 18.23 39.60
N ARG A 7 56.37 18.79 39.10
CA ARG A 7 55.04 18.17 39.20
C ARG A 7 55.05 16.88 38.38
N LYS A 8 55.09 15.72 39.03
CA LYS A 8 54.79 14.43 38.41
C LYS A 8 53.30 14.46 38.01
N ILE A 9 53.02 14.74 36.74
CA ILE A 9 51.70 14.50 36.15
C ILE A 9 51.48 12.99 36.21
N ASN A 10 50.48 12.59 36.98
CA ASN A 10 50.20 11.18 37.25
C ASN A 10 49.77 10.51 35.93
N PRO A 11 50.52 9.55 35.37
CA PRO A 11 50.28 9.01 34.04
C PRO A 11 48.89 8.39 33.89
N PHE A 12 48.29 7.96 35.00
CA PHE A 12 46.93 7.41 35.05
C PHE A 12 45.85 8.40 34.57
N PHE A 13 45.94 9.68 34.93
CA PHE A 13 44.97 10.70 34.53
C PHE A 13 45.06 11.05 33.05
N LEU A 14 46.30 11.10 32.51
CA LEU A 14 46.51 11.38 31.10
C LEU A 14 45.99 10.21 30.23
N HIS A 15 46.21 8.96 30.66
CA HIS A 15 45.69 7.78 29.95
C HIS A 15 44.17 7.67 30.04
N TYR A 16 43.57 8.00 31.18
CA TYR A 16 42.11 7.99 31.33
C TYR A 16 41.44 9.09 30.48
N PHE A 17 42.03 10.28 30.43
CA PHE A 17 41.52 11.38 29.59
C PHE A 17 41.71 11.10 28.10
N LEU A 18 42.84 10.52 27.68
CA LEU A 18 43.05 10.09 26.30
C LEU A 18 42.08 8.96 25.93
N PHE A 19 41.87 7.99 26.82
CA PHE A 19 40.92 6.91 26.61
C PHE A 19 39.49 7.43 26.48
N TYR A 20 39.06 8.38 27.32
CA TYR A 20 37.72 8.98 27.23
C TYR A 20 37.56 9.86 25.99
N ALA A 21 38.60 10.60 25.58
CA ALA A 21 38.59 11.41 24.37
C ALA A 21 38.57 10.54 23.10
N ILE A 22 39.37 9.47 23.07
CA ILE A 22 39.38 8.49 21.98
C ILE A 22 38.07 7.70 21.99
N PHE A 23 37.54 7.30 23.15
CA PHE A 23 36.27 6.60 23.26
C PHE A 23 35.12 7.52 22.84
N ALA A 24 35.04 8.78 23.29
CA ALA A 24 34.01 9.71 22.85
C ALA A 24 34.13 10.07 21.36
N ALA A 25 35.35 10.22 20.83
CA ALA A 25 35.59 10.45 19.40
C ALA A 25 35.24 9.21 18.57
N CYS A 26 35.67 8.01 18.96
CA CYS A 26 35.34 6.77 18.26
C CYS A 26 33.86 6.40 18.41
N PHE A 27 33.28 6.50 19.60
CA PHE A 27 31.86 6.19 19.82
C PHE A 27 30.97 7.25 19.15
N GLY A 28 31.33 8.53 19.19
CA GLY A 28 30.63 9.59 18.46
C GLY A 28 30.76 9.42 16.94
N PHE A 29 31.95 9.14 16.43
CA PHE A 29 32.20 9.02 15.00
C PHE A 29 31.64 7.72 14.41
N PHE A 30 31.82 6.56 15.07
CA PHE A 30 31.31 5.29 14.58
C PHE A 30 29.82 5.08 14.87
N SER A 31 29.30 5.54 16.02
CA SER A 31 27.87 5.37 16.34
C SER A 31 26.99 6.41 15.64
N CYS A 32 27.38 7.70 15.58
CA CYS A 32 26.59 8.68 14.82
C CYS A 32 26.69 8.48 13.31
N ASN A 33 27.84 8.09 12.75
CA ASN A 33 27.91 7.88 11.30
C ASN A 33 27.14 6.63 10.86
N ARG A 34 27.15 5.54 11.64
CA ARG A 34 26.36 4.34 11.31
C ARG A 34 24.86 4.61 11.39
N VAL A 35 24.41 5.28 12.46
CA VAL A 35 23.00 5.71 12.60
C VAL A 35 22.61 6.67 11.47
N ARG A 36 23.49 7.61 11.07
CA ARG A 36 23.22 8.50 9.92
C ARG A 36 23.10 7.74 8.60
N MET A 37 23.90 6.70 8.36
CA MET A 37 23.81 5.91 7.13
C MET A 37 22.51 5.10 7.06
N ASP A 38 21.97 4.66 8.19
CA ASP A 38 20.69 3.93 8.25
C ASP A 38 19.46 4.85 8.03
N LEU A 39 19.62 6.15 8.26
CA LEU A 39 18.58 7.15 8.01
C LEU A 39 18.48 7.55 6.53
N ILE A 40 19.57 7.45 5.77
CA ILE A 40 19.60 7.85 4.35
C ILE A 40 18.71 6.89 3.55
N PRO A 41 17.67 7.39 2.85
CA PRO A 41 16.81 6.57 2.01
C PRO A 41 17.64 5.84 0.96
N LYS A 42 17.47 4.52 0.88
CA LYS A 42 18.11 3.75 -0.18
C LYS A 42 17.27 3.91 -1.44
N ARG A 43 17.90 4.08 -2.60
CA ARG A 43 17.17 4.14 -3.88
C ARG A 43 17.26 2.80 -4.58
N ASN A 44 16.12 2.30 -5.06
CA ASN A 44 16.06 1.26 -6.06
C ASN A 44 16.15 1.89 -7.44
N THR A 45 17.38 2.11 -7.90
CA THR A 45 17.65 2.76 -9.19
C THR A 45 17.08 1.99 -10.37
N ILE A 46 16.87 0.66 -10.23
CA ILE A 46 16.27 -0.18 -11.26
C ILE A 46 14.78 0.15 -11.45
N LEU A 47 14.05 0.40 -10.35
CA LEU A 47 12.67 0.92 -10.42
C LEU A 47 12.62 2.31 -11.08
N GLY A 48 13.66 3.13 -10.87
CA GLY A 48 13.80 4.43 -11.52
C GLY A 48 13.94 4.34 -13.05
N THR A 49 14.56 3.27 -13.54
CA THR A 49 14.81 3.00 -14.98
C THR A 49 13.69 2.26 -15.70
N LEU A 50 12.61 1.88 -15.01
CA LEU A 50 11.42 1.33 -15.66
C LEU A 50 10.83 2.30 -16.68
N SER A 51 10.22 1.75 -17.72
CA SER A 51 9.36 2.53 -18.61
C SER A 51 8.17 3.14 -17.84
N GLU A 52 7.56 4.19 -18.41
CA GLU A 52 6.36 4.80 -17.82
C GLU A 52 5.20 3.79 -17.70
N ASP A 53 5.06 2.88 -18.67
CA ASP A 53 4.12 1.76 -18.61
C ASP A 53 4.49 0.79 -17.46
N GLY A 54 5.77 0.42 -17.36
CA GLY A 54 6.30 -0.42 -16.28
C GLY A 54 6.03 0.16 -14.88
N LYS A 55 6.20 1.47 -14.69
CA LYS A 55 5.87 2.15 -13.43
C LYS A 55 4.38 2.15 -13.14
N THR A 56 3.54 2.40 -14.16
CA THR A 56 2.08 2.35 -14.03
C THR A 56 1.63 0.95 -13.61
N LYS A 57 2.18 -0.09 -14.24
CA LYS A 57 1.95 -1.49 -13.90
C LYS A 57 2.43 -1.83 -12.50
N TYR A 58 3.60 -1.35 -12.07
CA TYR A 58 4.06 -1.54 -10.69
C TYR A 58 3.09 -0.92 -9.67
N LEU A 59 2.64 0.31 -9.88
CA LEU A 59 1.66 0.95 -8.99
C LEU A 59 0.36 0.13 -8.94
N LYS A 60 -0.12 -0.35 -10.09
CA LYS A 60 -1.25 -1.27 -10.16
C LYS A 60 -0.97 -2.53 -9.33
N LEU A 61 0.18 -3.17 -9.52
CA LEU A 61 0.58 -4.38 -8.80
C LEU A 61 0.55 -4.17 -7.28
N VAL A 62 1.12 -3.08 -6.78
CA VAL A 62 1.10 -2.73 -5.35
C VAL A 62 -0.33 -2.50 -4.86
N SER A 63 -1.19 -1.82 -5.64
CA SER A 63 -2.57 -1.52 -5.26
C SER A 63 -3.48 -2.76 -5.16
N ILE A 64 -3.22 -3.81 -5.95
CA ILE A 64 -4.04 -5.04 -5.96
C ILE A 64 -3.58 -6.10 -4.95
N ASN A 65 -2.50 -5.81 -4.20
CA ASN A 65 -1.93 -6.69 -3.19
C ASN A 65 -2.26 -6.21 -1.77
N ASP A 66 -2.37 -7.16 -0.85
CA ASP A 66 -2.39 -6.90 0.59
C ASP A 66 -0.98 -6.59 1.12
N ASP A 67 -0.86 -6.23 2.39
CA ASP A 67 0.43 -5.88 2.98
C ASP A 67 1.44 -7.04 2.97
N THR A 68 0.95 -8.29 3.05
CA THR A 68 1.78 -9.48 2.91
C THR A 68 2.34 -9.59 1.49
N GLY A 69 1.48 -9.47 0.48
CA GLY A 69 1.86 -9.49 -0.94
C GLY A 69 2.82 -8.36 -1.32
N LYS A 70 2.60 -7.15 -0.81
CA LYS A 70 3.51 -5.99 -1.03
C LYS A 70 4.93 -6.28 -0.55
N LYS A 71 5.10 -6.81 0.68
CA LYS A 71 6.41 -7.24 1.19
C LYS A 71 7.04 -8.32 0.30
N LYS A 72 6.21 -9.28 -0.14
CA LYS A 72 6.44 -10.26 -1.22
C LYS A 72 7.26 -9.69 -2.38
N ILE A 73 6.61 -8.72 -3.00
CA ILE A 73 7.03 -8.05 -4.23
C ILE A 73 8.32 -7.27 -3.97
N GLU A 74 8.41 -6.54 -2.86
CA GLU A 74 9.62 -5.81 -2.49
C GLU A 74 10.84 -6.73 -2.34
N GLU A 75 10.69 -7.87 -1.66
CA GLU A 75 11.77 -8.85 -1.49
C GLU A 75 12.21 -9.44 -2.84
N ALA A 76 11.25 -9.79 -3.70
CA ALA A 76 11.54 -10.31 -5.03
C ALA A 76 12.29 -9.29 -5.89
N ILE A 77 11.85 -8.02 -5.89
CA ILE A 77 12.43 -6.95 -6.71
C ILE A 77 13.87 -6.64 -6.32
N ARG A 78 14.25 -6.74 -5.03
CA ARG A 78 15.65 -6.50 -4.58
C ARG A 78 16.68 -7.39 -5.29
N ASN A 79 16.24 -8.58 -5.72
CA ASN A 79 17.10 -9.56 -6.36
C ASN A 79 17.17 -9.38 -7.89
N ILE A 80 16.25 -8.63 -8.48
CA ILE A 80 16.22 -8.39 -9.93
C ILE A 80 17.20 -7.26 -10.27
N LYS A 81 18.08 -7.50 -11.25
CA LYS A 81 19.18 -6.57 -11.59
C LYS A 81 19.00 -5.81 -12.90
N THR A 82 18.04 -6.20 -13.74
CA THR A 82 17.82 -5.56 -15.05
C THR A 82 16.39 -5.03 -15.18
N PRO A 83 16.18 -3.90 -15.89
CA PRO A 83 14.84 -3.36 -16.12
C PRO A 83 13.91 -4.34 -16.84
N ASP A 84 14.39 -5.02 -17.90
CA ASP A 84 13.57 -5.96 -18.68
C ASP A 84 13.07 -7.15 -17.84
N ALA A 85 13.93 -7.69 -16.96
CA ALA A 85 13.54 -8.77 -16.07
C ALA A 85 12.54 -8.28 -15.01
N LEU A 86 12.67 -7.02 -14.58
CA LEU A 86 11.75 -6.40 -13.62
C LEU A 86 10.38 -6.16 -14.24
N GLU A 87 10.31 -5.64 -15.46
CA GLU A 87 9.05 -5.46 -16.18
C GLU A 87 8.35 -6.80 -16.41
N LYS A 88 9.09 -7.82 -16.87
CA LYS A 88 8.54 -9.17 -17.04
C LYS A 88 8.02 -9.76 -15.72
N PHE A 89 8.74 -9.55 -14.62
CA PHE A 89 8.29 -9.96 -13.29
C PHE A 89 6.99 -9.26 -12.89
N ILE A 90 6.91 -7.94 -13.12
CA ILE A 90 5.71 -7.14 -12.83
C ILE A 90 4.51 -7.65 -13.63
N ASP A 91 4.68 -7.87 -14.93
CA ASP A 91 3.61 -8.35 -15.82
C ASP A 91 3.04 -9.70 -15.34
N ILE A 92 3.91 -10.68 -15.10
CA ILE A 92 3.50 -12.01 -14.61
C ILE A 92 2.85 -11.90 -13.23
N SER A 93 3.40 -11.07 -12.35
CA SER A 93 2.84 -10.88 -11.00
C SER A 93 1.46 -10.25 -11.03
N ILE A 94 1.21 -9.29 -11.94
CA ILE A 94 -0.13 -8.69 -12.13
C ILE A 94 -1.11 -9.74 -12.62
N GLU A 95 -0.73 -10.52 -13.64
CA GLU A 95 -1.58 -11.59 -14.17
C GLU A 95 -1.93 -12.58 -13.05
N ASN A 96 -0.92 -13.06 -12.33
CA ASN A 96 -1.10 -14.01 -11.25
C ASN A 96 -1.97 -13.45 -10.13
N GLN A 97 -1.68 -12.25 -9.63
CA GLN A 97 -2.45 -11.63 -8.55
C GLN A 97 -3.90 -11.37 -8.96
N THR A 98 -4.14 -10.95 -10.20
CA THR A 98 -5.49 -10.70 -10.71
C THR A 98 -6.31 -11.99 -10.73
N ILE A 99 -5.72 -13.08 -11.22
CA ILE A 99 -6.41 -14.38 -11.26
C ILE A 99 -6.60 -14.92 -9.85
N TYR A 100 -5.58 -14.81 -8.98
CA TYR A 100 -5.66 -15.20 -7.57
C TYR A 100 -6.80 -14.50 -6.83
N ASN A 101 -6.88 -13.17 -6.91
CA ASN A 101 -7.92 -12.39 -6.25
C ASN A 101 -9.32 -12.82 -6.68
N ARG A 102 -9.48 -13.19 -7.97
CA ARG A 102 -10.75 -13.69 -8.50
C ARG A 102 -11.05 -15.10 -8.01
N LEU A 103 -10.09 -16.02 -8.14
CA LEU A 103 -10.21 -17.41 -7.65
C LEU A 103 -10.56 -17.46 -6.17
N LEU A 104 -9.93 -16.62 -5.35
CA LEU A 104 -10.17 -16.54 -3.92
C LEU A 104 -11.66 -16.29 -3.59
N LYS A 105 -12.35 -15.45 -4.38
CA LYS A 105 -13.79 -15.19 -4.25
C LYS A 105 -14.66 -16.37 -4.70
N LEU A 106 -14.15 -17.20 -5.61
CA LEU A 106 -14.84 -18.37 -6.17
C LEU A 106 -14.64 -19.65 -5.35
N LEU A 107 -13.81 -19.61 -4.31
CA LEU A 107 -13.58 -20.74 -3.41
C LEU A 107 -14.51 -20.69 -2.18
N PRO A 108 -15.01 -21.85 -1.71
CA PRO A 108 -15.69 -21.98 -0.43
C PRO A 108 -14.85 -21.38 0.71
N LYS A 109 -15.51 -20.79 1.72
CA LYS A 109 -14.85 -20.10 2.84
C LYS A 109 -13.83 -20.97 3.56
N SER A 110 -14.12 -22.26 3.72
CA SER A 110 -13.21 -23.23 4.34
C SER A 110 -11.90 -23.45 3.57
N GLU A 111 -11.88 -23.23 2.25
CA GLU A 111 -10.71 -23.45 1.39
C GLU A 111 -9.88 -22.18 1.18
N ARG A 112 -10.44 -21.00 1.47
CA ARG A 112 -9.76 -19.71 1.28
C ARG A 112 -8.45 -19.63 2.09
N PRO A 113 -8.42 -19.93 3.41
CA PRO A 113 -7.19 -19.75 4.19
C PRO A 113 -6.02 -20.61 3.70
N SER A 114 -6.28 -21.86 3.31
CA SER A 114 -5.24 -22.74 2.78
C SER A 114 -4.76 -22.25 1.42
N PHE A 115 -5.67 -21.86 0.52
CA PHE A 115 -5.31 -21.30 -0.78
C PHE A 115 -4.47 -20.02 -0.65
N GLN A 116 -4.86 -19.11 0.24
CA GLN A 116 -4.09 -17.90 0.56
C GLN A 116 -2.71 -18.24 1.09
N ALA A 117 -2.62 -19.15 2.07
CA ALA A 117 -1.35 -19.57 2.65
C ALA A 117 -0.41 -20.16 1.59
N TYR A 118 -0.90 -21.05 0.72
CA TYR A 118 -0.11 -21.61 -0.38
C TYR A 118 0.36 -20.53 -1.35
N PHE A 119 -0.52 -19.62 -1.77
CA PHE A 119 -0.16 -18.54 -2.69
C PHE A 119 0.87 -17.58 -2.09
N HIS A 120 0.70 -17.21 -0.82
CA HIS A 120 1.62 -16.34 -0.10
C HIS A 120 2.91 -17.04 0.32
N GLN A 121 3.03 -18.37 0.27
CA GLN A 121 4.30 -19.07 0.50
C GLN A 121 5.04 -19.36 -0.82
N ALA A 122 4.30 -19.55 -1.91
CA ALA A 122 4.84 -19.85 -3.23
C ALA A 122 5.74 -18.75 -3.79
N ASP A 123 6.73 -19.17 -4.59
CA ASP A 123 7.43 -18.31 -5.54
C ASP A 123 6.57 -18.06 -6.80
N LEU A 124 7.06 -17.24 -7.72
CA LEU A 124 6.29 -16.83 -8.89
C LEU A 124 5.88 -18.02 -9.80
N ASP A 125 6.75 -19.01 -9.96
CA ASP A 125 6.47 -20.20 -10.78
C ASP A 125 5.45 -21.11 -10.09
N ALA A 126 5.57 -21.30 -8.79
CA ALA A 126 4.61 -22.06 -7.99
C ALA A 126 3.25 -21.36 -7.92
N GLN A 127 3.20 -20.02 -7.83
CA GLN A 127 1.97 -19.24 -7.94
C GLN A 127 1.29 -19.47 -9.30
N THR A 128 2.07 -19.40 -10.38
CA THR A 128 1.57 -19.65 -11.74
C THR A 128 0.99 -21.06 -11.88
N LYS A 129 1.65 -22.08 -11.31
CA LYS A 129 1.16 -23.46 -11.30
C LYS A 129 -0.13 -23.61 -10.48
N LEU A 130 -0.18 -23.04 -9.28
CA LEU A 130 -1.35 -23.07 -8.39
C LEU A 130 -2.57 -22.45 -9.07
N ILE A 131 -2.39 -21.31 -9.74
CA ILE A 131 -3.44 -20.65 -10.51
C ILE A 131 -3.90 -21.54 -11.67
N LYS A 132 -2.97 -22.13 -12.44
CA LYS A 132 -3.31 -23.03 -13.55
C LYS A 132 -4.13 -24.25 -13.10
N GLN A 133 -3.82 -24.82 -11.95
CA GLN A 133 -4.59 -25.94 -11.37
C GLN A 133 -6.03 -25.55 -11.06
N ASN A 134 -6.26 -24.30 -10.64
CA ASN A 134 -7.58 -23.80 -10.28
C ASN A 134 -8.30 -23.08 -11.43
N LYS A 135 -7.63 -22.86 -12.56
CA LYS A 135 -8.16 -22.17 -13.74
C LYS A 135 -9.42 -22.82 -14.31
N LYS A 136 -9.55 -24.14 -14.20
CA LYS A 136 -10.76 -24.86 -14.64
C LYS A 136 -12.03 -24.31 -13.97
N LEU A 137 -11.97 -24.03 -12.66
CA LEU A 137 -13.11 -23.46 -11.92
C LEU A 137 -13.48 -22.08 -12.48
N LEU A 138 -12.47 -21.23 -12.65
CA LEU A 138 -12.64 -19.89 -13.21
C LEU A 138 -13.24 -19.93 -14.61
N ASP A 139 -12.72 -20.78 -15.48
CA ASP A 139 -13.20 -20.91 -16.86
C ASP A 139 -14.65 -21.41 -16.92
N GLN A 140 -15.05 -22.34 -16.03
CA GLN A 140 -16.43 -22.82 -15.95
C GLN A 140 -17.38 -21.70 -15.51
N ILE A 141 -17.00 -20.95 -14.47
CA ILE A 141 -17.84 -19.87 -13.95
C ILE A 141 -17.92 -18.69 -14.93
N ASN A 142 -16.83 -18.38 -15.64
CA ASN A 142 -16.80 -17.32 -16.66
C ASN A 142 -17.68 -17.61 -17.88
N ARG A 143 -17.97 -18.89 -18.16
CA ARG A 143 -18.92 -19.28 -19.21
C ARG A 143 -20.37 -19.02 -18.80
N SER A 144 -20.63 -18.81 -17.51
CA SER A 144 -21.94 -18.55 -16.95
C SER A 144 -22.15 -17.04 -16.77
N SER A 145 -23.39 -16.57 -16.82
CA SER A 145 -23.74 -15.19 -16.42
C SER A 145 -23.85 -15.04 -14.90
N GLY A 146 -23.65 -16.12 -14.15
CA GLY A 146 -23.97 -16.24 -12.73
C GLY A 146 -22.78 -16.13 -11.78
N GLU A 147 -21.58 -15.71 -12.21
CA GLU A 147 -20.39 -15.61 -11.33
C GLU A 147 -20.70 -14.92 -10.01
N GLN A 148 -21.42 -13.81 -10.10
CA GLN A 148 -21.70 -12.99 -8.95
C GLN A 148 -22.73 -13.62 -8.00
N HIS A 149 -23.73 -14.32 -8.54
CA HIS A 149 -24.68 -15.12 -7.74
C HIS A 149 -23.98 -16.32 -7.10
N TYR A 150 -23.02 -16.92 -7.80
CA TYR A 150 -22.20 -17.99 -7.22
C TYR A 150 -21.37 -17.49 -6.04
N ILE A 151 -20.74 -16.31 -6.16
CA ILE A 151 -20.02 -15.69 -5.03
C ILE A 151 -20.97 -15.45 -3.85
N ASP A 152 -22.18 -14.95 -4.10
CA ASP A 152 -23.19 -14.73 -3.05
C ASP A 152 -23.60 -16.03 -2.36
N LEU A 153 -23.77 -17.11 -3.13
CA LEU A 153 -24.07 -18.43 -2.59
C LEU A 153 -22.98 -18.89 -1.63
N LEU A 154 -21.72 -18.78 -2.01
CA LEU A 154 -20.59 -19.15 -1.15
C LEU A 154 -20.56 -18.37 0.17
N GLU A 155 -21.20 -17.20 0.23
CA GLU A 155 -21.33 -16.41 1.44
C GLU A 155 -22.46 -16.87 2.36
N ILE A 156 -23.53 -17.44 1.80
CA ILE A 156 -24.78 -17.75 2.49
C ILE A 156 -24.91 -19.23 2.87
N VAL A 157 -24.51 -20.13 1.98
CA VAL A 157 -24.73 -21.58 2.16
C VAL A 157 -23.69 -22.20 3.09
N SER A 158 -24.00 -23.38 3.62
CA SER A 158 -23.03 -24.11 4.45
C SER A 158 -21.78 -24.48 3.63
N ASN A 159 -20.64 -24.68 4.30
CA ASN A 159 -19.40 -25.06 3.59
C ASN A 159 -19.56 -26.38 2.82
N GLU A 160 -20.35 -27.32 3.34
CA GLU A 160 -20.61 -28.61 2.71
C GLU A 160 -21.39 -28.44 1.40
N GLU A 161 -22.44 -27.62 1.42
CA GLU A 161 -23.21 -27.26 0.22
C GLU A 161 -22.37 -26.49 -0.79
N ALA A 162 -21.54 -25.55 -0.33
CA ALA A 162 -20.63 -24.78 -1.18
C ALA A 162 -19.62 -25.68 -1.90
N ILE A 163 -19.02 -26.64 -1.19
CA ILE A 163 -18.08 -27.61 -1.77
C ILE A 163 -18.80 -28.53 -2.76
N ALA A 164 -19.99 -29.02 -2.40
CA ALA A 164 -20.80 -29.85 -3.29
C ALA A 164 -21.18 -29.10 -4.58
N LEU A 165 -21.60 -27.84 -4.49
CA LEU A 165 -21.92 -26.98 -5.63
C LEU A 165 -20.69 -26.75 -6.52
N LYS A 166 -19.54 -26.38 -5.94
CA LYS A 166 -18.27 -26.23 -6.67
C LYS A 166 -17.94 -27.49 -7.47
N ASN A 167 -18.02 -28.67 -6.84
CA ASN A 167 -17.71 -29.94 -7.49
C ASN A 167 -18.69 -30.27 -8.63
N LYS A 168 -19.98 -29.95 -8.48
CA LYS A 168 -20.96 -30.06 -9.57
C LYS A 168 -20.61 -29.15 -10.74
N ILE A 169 -20.30 -27.87 -10.48
CA ILE A 169 -19.91 -26.90 -11.51
C ILE A 169 -18.64 -27.32 -12.25
N LEU A 170 -17.65 -27.88 -11.54
CA LEU A 170 -16.41 -28.37 -12.17
C LEU A 170 -16.64 -29.52 -13.16
N ASN A 171 -17.72 -30.29 -12.97
CA ASN A 171 -18.09 -31.42 -13.80
C ASN A 171 -19.16 -31.09 -14.85
N ALA A 172 -19.80 -29.92 -14.74
CA ALA A 172 -20.76 -29.45 -15.72
C ALA A 172 -20.10 -29.24 -17.09
N THR A 173 -20.83 -29.59 -18.15
CA THR A 173 -20.32 -29.52 -19.53
C THR A 173 -20.92 -28.37 -20.31
N LYS A 174 -22.08 -27.86 -19.89
CA LYS A 174 -22.83 -26.80 -20.57
C LYS A 174 -23.01 -25.56 -19.67
N PRO A 175 -22.91 -24.33 -20.22
CA PRO A 175 -23.15 -23.11 -19.45
C PRO A 175 -24.53 -23.03 -18.79
N GLU A 176 -25.57 -23.55 -19.45
CA GLU A 176 -26.95 -23.52 -18.97
C GLU A 176 -27.11 -24.39 -17.71
N GLU A 177 -26.40 -25.52 -17.66
CA GLU A 177 -26.35 -26.41 -16.50
C GLU A 177 -25.74 -25.69 -15.29
N ILE A 178 -24.68 -24.92 -15.50
CA ILE A 178 -24.03 -24.13 -14.46
C ILE A 178 -25.00 -23.06 -13.92
N ASN A 179 -25.69 -22.33 -14.80
CA ASN A 179 -26.69 -21.34 -14.42
C ASN A 179 -27.85 -21.96 -13.62
N GLN A 180 -28.32 -23.15 -14.02
CA GLN A 180 -29.37 -23.88 -13.30
C GLN A 180 -28.89 -24.34 -11.92
N LEU A 181 -27.67 -24.86 -11.81
CA LEU A 181 -27.07 -25.26 -10.54
C LEU A 181 -26.95 -24.07 -9.58
N ILE A 182 -26.48 -22.92 -10.06
CA ILE A 182 -26.42 -21.69 -9.27
C ILE A 182 -27.82 -21.26 -8.84
N THR A 183 -28.75 -21.13 -9.80
CA THR A 183 -30.08 -20.59 -9.52
C THR A 183 -30.89 -21.46 -8.57
N SER A 184 -30.85 -22.78 -8.74
CA SER A 184 -31.58 -23.73 -7.87
C SER A 184 -31.04 -23.80 -6.44
N THR A 185 -29.78 -23.39 -6.22
CA THR A 185 -29.17 -23.35 -4.87
C THR A 185 -29.44 -22.03 -4.15
N LEU A 186 -29.96 -21.00 -4.83
CA LEU A 186 -30.25 -19.71 -4.22
C LEU A 186 -31.38 -19.83 -3.19
N PRO A 187 -31.26 -19.20 -2.00
CA PRO A 187 -32.37 -19.13 -1.06
C PRO A 187 -33.61 -18.47 -1.66
N ASN A 188 -34.82 -18.93 -1.29
CA ASN A 188 -36.08 -18.40 -1.79
C ASN A 188 -36.19 -16.86 -1.73
N PRO A 189 -35.80 -16.17 -0.63
CA PRO A 189 -35.84 -14.72 -0.60
C PRO A 189 -34.94 -14.05 -1.64
N PHE A 190 -33.79 -14.66 -1.98
CA PHE A 190 -32.90 -14.15 -3.03
C PHE A 190 -33.50 -14.39 -4.43
N GLN A 191 -34.12 -15.55 -4.65
CA GLN A 191 -34.76 -15.86 -5.94
C GLN A 191 -35.89 -14.87 -6.26
N GLN A 192 -36.65 -14.47 -5.24
CA GLN A 192 -37.78 -13.54 -5.33
C GLN A 192 -37.38 -12.06 -5.52
N LEU A 193 -36.09 -11.71 -5.39
CA LEU A 193 -35.62 -10.36 -5.72
C LEU A 193 -35.85 -10.05 -7.20
N SER A 194 -36.25 -8.80 -7.49
CA SER A 194 -36.31 -8.30 -8.86
C SER A 194 -34.93 -8.29 -9.52
N ASP A 195 -34.89 -8.39 -10.85
CA ASP A 195 -33.64 -8.35 -11.61
C ASP A 195 -32.89 -7.03 -11.39
N ASP A 196 -33.63 -5.92 -11.22
CA ASP A 196 -33.07 -4.62 -10.85
C ASP A 196 -32.37 -4.67 -9.49
N ASN A 197 -32.99 -5.27 -8.47
CA ASN A 197 -32.38 -5.38 -7.15
C ASN A 197 -31.18 -6.32 -7.15
N LYS A 198 -31.20 -7.41 -7.93
CA LYS A 198 -30.03 -8.28 -8.13
C LYS A 198 -28.89 -7.51 -8.82
N ALA A 199 -29.20 -6.70 -9.82
CA ALA A 199 -28.23 -5.84 -10.49
C ALA A 199 -27.65 -4.77 -9.56
N ILE A 200 -28.47 -4.14 -8.71
CA ILE A 200 -28.01 -3.19 -7.69
C ILE A 200 -27.11 -3.89 -6.68
N LEU A 201 -27.54 -5.05 -6.16
CA LEU A 201 -26.78 -5.82 -5.18
C LEU A 201 -25.40 -6.23 -5.70
N SER A 202 -25.29 -6.54 -7.00
CA SER A 202 -24.02 -6.86 -7.66
C SER A 202 -23.02 -5.69 -7.68
N LYS A 203 -23.50 -4.45 -7.54
CA LYS A 203 -22.72 -3.20 -7.57
C LYS A 203 -22.41 -2.63 -6.18
N ILE A 204 -23.07 -3.15 -5.13
CA ILE A 204 -22.82 -2.75 -3.75
C ILE A 204 -21.48 -3.34 -3.27
N LYS A 205 -20.71 -2.56 -2.49
CA LYS A 205 -19.44 -3.00 -1.88
C LYS A 205 -19.63 -4.26 -1.02
N ASP A 206 -18.62 -5.15 -1.07
CA ASP A 206 -18.64 -6.47 -0.43
C ASP A 206 -19.09 -6.44 1.04
N ASP A 207 -18.62 -5.48 1.86
CA ASP A 207 -19.01 -5.39 3.28
C ASP A 207 -20.53 -5.15 3.47
N ALA A 208 -21.07 -4.14 2.79
CA ALA A 208 -22.48 -3.79 2.87
C ALA A 208 -23.36 -4.88 2.24
N ARG A 209 -22.85 -5.51 1.19
CA ARG A 209 -23.50 -6.64 0.55
C ARG A 209 -23.57 -7.86 1.46
N GLN A 210 -22.50 -8.19 2.18
CA GLN A 210 -22.49 -9.30 3.13
C GLN A 210 -23.54 -9.12 4.24
N GLU A 211 -23.80 -7.89 4.70
CA GLU A 211 -24.89 -7.61 5.64
C GLU A 211 -26.27 -7.94 5.04
N ILE A 212 -26.48 -7.60 3.77
CA ILE A 212 -27.71 -7.93 3.04
C ILE A 212 -27.82 -9.45 2.89
N LEU A 213 -26.75 -10.14 2.46
CA LEU A 213 -26.73 -11.59 2.29
C LEU A 213 -26.98 -12.35 3.62
N LYS A 214 -26.45 -11.86 4.74
CA LYS A 214 -26.76 -12.40 6.08
C LYS A 214 -28.24 -12.25 6.43
N SER A 215 -28.83 -11.10 6.08
CA SER A 215 -30.26 -10.84 6.29
C SER A 215 -31.12 -11.79 5.44
N ILE A 216 -30.72 -12.06 4.19
CA ILE A 216 -31.34 -13.05 3.30
C ILE A 216 -31.28 -14.46 3.93
N HIS A 217 -30.12 -14.85 4.46
CA HIS A 217 -29.96 -16.14 5.12
C HIS A 217 -30.88 -16.29 6.33
N CYS A 218 -30.93 -15.29 7.21
CA CYS A 218 -31.77 -15.30 8.41
C CYS A 218 -33.27 -15.34 8.07
N ASN A 219 -33.69 -14.63 7.01
CA ASN A 219 -35.08 -14.63 6.56
C ASN A 219 -35.47 -15.93 5.86
N SER A 220 -34.52 -16.61 5.18
CA SER A 220 -34.78 -17.92 4.58
C SER A 220 -35.08 -19.03 5.60
N GLN A 221 -34.66 -18.84 6.85
CA GLN A 221 -34.92 -19.75 7.97
C GLN A 221 -36.23 -19.44 8.73
N LYS A 222 -36.88 -18.29 8.44
CA LYS A 222 -38.13 -17.86 9.08
C LYS A 222 -39.23 -17.87 8.04
N ASP A 223 -40.07 -18.90 8.06
CA ASP A 223 -41.25 -18.98 7.19
C ASP A 223 -42.10 -17.71 7.31
N GLY A 224 -42.28 -16.99 6.19
CA GLY A 224 -43.29 -15.93 6.06
C GLY A 224 -42.85 -14.47 6.21
N ILE A 225 -41.55 -14.13 6.23
CA ILE A 225 -41.12 -12.71 6.23
C ILE A 225 -41.21 -12.12 4.82
N VAL A 226 -41.98 -11.02 4.70
CA VAL A 226 -42.27 -10.29 3.46
C VAL A 226 -41.03 -9.53 2.95
N ASN A 227 -40.71 -9.66 1.65
CA ASN A 227 -39.51 -9.10 0.99
C ASN A 227 -39.38 -7.56 0.97
N HIS A 228 -40.37 -6.81 1.44
CA HIS A 228 -40.33 -5.34 1.39
C HIS A 228 -39.15 -4.73 2.17
N ASP A 229 -38.75 -5.38 3.28
CA ASP A 229 -37.62 -4.91 4.10
C ASP A 229 -36.27 -5.11 3.38
N LEU A 230 -36.16 -6.13 2.53
CA LEU A 230 -34.93 -6.45 1.80
C LEU A 230 -34.68 -5.46 0.66
N ASP A 231 -35.73 -5.13 -0.09
CA ASP A 231 -35.68 -4.14 -1.16
C ASP A 231 -35.35 -2.73 -0.62
N ALA A 232 -35.92 -2.37 0.54
CA ALA A 232 -35.63 -1.11 1.22
C ALA A 232 -34.16 -1.07 1.68
N LEU A 233 -33.64 -2.17 2.23
CA LEU A 233 -32.25 -2.28 2.68
C LEU A 233 -31.26 -2.13 1.51
N ILE A 234 -31.51 -2.79 0.36
CA ILE A 234 -30.68 -2.68 -0.84
C ILE A 234 -30.59 -1.21 -1.30
N LYS A 235 -31.74 -0.54 -1.43
CA LYS A 235 -31.80 0.88 -1.83
C LYS A 235 -31.11 1.81 -0.83
N GLN A 236 -31.28 1.56 0.47
CA GLN A 236 -30.63 2.35 1.51
C GLN A 236 -29.09 2.25 1.40
N LYS A 237 -28.56 1.04 1.19
CA LYS A 237 -27.11 0.80 1.07
C LYS A 237 -26.54 1.38 -0.23
N GLU A 238 -27.28 1.30 -1.33
CA GLU A 238 -26.92 1.95 -2.61
C GLU A 238 -26.79 3.47 -2.47
N GLN A 239 -27.75 4.12 -1.80
CA GLN A 239 -27.72 5.56 -1.55
C GLN A 239 -26.57 5.97 -0.62
N ALA A 240 -26.30 5.18 0.43
CA ALA A 240 -25.19 5.41 1.34
C ALA A 240 -23.83 5.25 0.65
N GLN A 241 -23.69 4.28 -0.25
CA GLN A 241 -22.48 4.08 -1.04
C GLN A 241 -22.26 5.21 -2.06
N SER A 242 -23.30 5.63 -2.77
CA SER A 242 -23.22 6.73 -3.74
C SER A 242 -22.74 8.06 -3.12
N LYS A 243 -23.00 8.27 -1.82
CA LYS A 243 -22.45 9.42 -1.08
C LYS A 243 -20.97 9.25 -0.77
N LYS A 244 -20.53 8.05 -0.36
CA LYS A 244 -19.12 7.75 -0.04
C LYS A 244 -18.22 7.70 -1.27
N ASP A 245 -18.73 7.26 -2.42
CA ASP A 245 -17.93 7.14 -3.64
C ASP A 245 -17.58 8.51 -4.27
N LYS A 246 -18.32 9.57 -3.93
CA LYS A 246 -17.94 10.96 -4.26
C LYS A 246 -16.75 11.48 -3.45
N GLU A 247 -16.42 10.81 -2.35
CA GLU A 247 -15.26 11.10 -1.49
C GLU A 247 -14.20 9.99 -1.61
N ALA A 248 -14.23 9.20 -2.69
CA ALA A 248 -13.39 8.01 -2.83
C ALA A 248 -11.91 8.36 -2.76
N VAL A 249 -11.27 7.86 -1.68
CA VAL A 249 -9.84 7.93 -1.45
C VAL A 249 -9.12 7.21 -2.59
N PRO A 250 -8.12 7.84 -3.25
CA PRO A 250 -7.34 7.18 -4.29
C PRO A 250 -6.73 5.86 -3.81
N ALA A 251 -6.83 4.81 -4.63
CA ALA A 251 -6.36 3.46 -4.32
C ALA A 251 -4.82 3.32 -4.31
N ASP A 252 -4.09 4.41 -4.56
CA ASP A 252 -2.63 4.47 -4.50
C ASP A 252 -2.07 4.51 -3.06
N GLY A 253 -2.93 4.62 -2.06
CA GLY A 253 -2.54 4.60 -0.64
C GLY A 253 -2.02 5.93 -0.09
N TRP A 254 -1.99 7.00 -0.88
CA TRP A 254 -1.54 8.34 -0.44
C TRP A 254 -2.68 9.26 0.00
N GLY A 255 -3.92 8.89 -0.29
CA GLY A 255 -5.13 9.55 0.21
C GLY A 255 -5.28 11.02 -0.21
N PRO A 256 -6.19 11.76 0.43
CA PRO A 256 -6.56 13.12 0.03
C PRO A 256 -5.53 14.19 0.40
N LYS A 257 -4.61 13.90 1.34
CA LYS A 257 -3.54 14.85 1.72
C LYS A 257 -2.50 15.05 0.62
N LEU A 258 -2.31 14.06 -0.26
CA LEU A 258 -1.68 14.30 -1.55
C LEU A 258 -2.74 14.93 -2.44
N SER A 259 -2.85 16.26 -2.44
CA SER A 259 -3.90 17.00 -3.18
C SER A 259 -3.64 17.09 -4.70
N LEU A 260 -2.63 16.37 -5.20
CA LEU A 260 -2.33 16.32 -6.63
C LEU A 260 -3.36 15.46 -7.38
N GLU A 261 -3.69 15.87 -8.60
CA GLU A 261 -4.55 15.15 -9.52
C GLU A 261 -3.84 14.88 -10.86
N GLY A 262 -4.43 13.98 -11.66
CA GLY A 262 -3.99 13.71 -13.03
C GLY A 262 -2.48 13.42 -13.18
N GLU A 263 -1.84 14.20 -14.06
CA GLU A 263 -0.44 14.01 -14.43
C GLU A 263 0.54 14.33 -13.30
N GLU A 264 0.25 15.36 -12.49
CA GLU A 264 1.11 15.74 -11.37
C GLU A 264 1.10 14.67 -10.29
N ARG A 265 -0.07 14.08 -10.00
CA ARG A 265 -0.16 12.95 -9.07
C ARG A 265 0.67 11.78 -9.57
N ARG A 266 0.53 11.45 -10.86
CA ARG A 266 1.27 10.36 -11.50
C ARG A 266 2.78 10.56 -11.40
N GLN A 267 3.28 11.75 -11.73
CA GLN A 267 4.71 12.07 -11.65
C GLN A 267 5.25 12.02 -10.21
N PHE A 268 4.42 12.37 -9.22
CA PHE A 268 4.82 12.34 -7.82
C PHE A 268 4.99 10.89 -7.38
N LEU A 269 4.00 10.05 -7.68
CA LEU A 269 4.02 8.61 -7.42
C LEU A 269 5.22 7.94 -8.13
N PHE A 270 5.55 8.36 -9.36
CA PHE A 270 6.73 7.88 -10.08
C PHE A 270 8.06 8.36 -9.51
N SER A 271 8.08 9.45 -8.73
CA SER A 271 9.28 9.91 -8.04
C SER A 271 9.52 9.10 -6.77
N ILE A 272 8.46 8.76 -6.04
CA ILE A 272 8.57 8.02 -4.77
C ILE A 272 8.75 6.51 -4.94
N ILE A 273 8.41 5.94 -6.11
CA ILE A 273 8.59 4.51 -6.43
C ILE A 273 10.04 4.04 -6.27
N GLU A 274 10.99 4.96 -6.41
CA GLU A 274 12.42 4.67 -6.27
C GLU A 274 12.81 4.40 -4.83
N PHE A 275 11.97 4.77 -3.85
CA PHE A 275 12.22 4.52 -2.45
C PHE A 275 11.57 3.20 -2.00
N PRO A 276 12.21 2.44 -1.10
CA PRO A 276 11.59 1.32 -0.40
C PRO A 276 10.29 1.73 0.28
N GLN A 277 9.37 0.78 0.45
CA GLN A 277 8.06 1.06 1.05
C GLN A 277 8.16 1.68 2.45
N SER A 278 9.16 1.30 3.25
CA SER A 278 9.43 1.91 4.55
C SER A 278 9.67 3.42 4.48
N ASP A 279 10.31 3.87 3.40
CA ASP A 279 10.68 5.26 3.18
C ASP A 279 9.50 6.02 2.60
N GLN A 280 8.74 5.40 1.71
CA GLN A 280 7.45 5.91 1.24
C GLN A 280 6.47 6.10 2.41
N ASN A 281 6.37 5.12 3.31
CA ASN A 281 5.55 5.19 4.52
C ASN A 281 6.03 6.31 5.45
N SER A 282 7.33 6.49 5.61
CA SER A 282 7.87 7.59 6.42
C SER A 282 7.47 8.96 5.84
N LEU A 283 7.52 9.12 4.52
CA LEU A 283 7.07 10.35 3.85
C LEU A 283 5.55 10.55 3.99
N LYS A 284 4.76 9.47 3.86
CA LYS A 284 3.31 9.52 4.06
C LYS A 284 2.97 9.90 5.50
N ASP A 285 3.62 9.30 6.49
CA ASP A 285 3.42 9.62 7.91
C ASP A 285 3.77 11.08 8.23
N LEU A 286 4.79 11.64 7.57
CA LEU A 286 5.09 13.07 7.65
C LEU A 286 3.94 13.89 7.08
N PHE A 287 3.46 13.59 5.87
CA PHE A 287 2.33 14.29 5.26
C PHE A 287 1.08 14.22 6.15
N ASP A 288 0.84 13.08 6.78
CA ASP A 288 -0.28 12.88 7.70
C ASP A 288 -0.16 13.72 9.00
N LYS A 289 1.05 14.11 9.41
CA LYS A 289 1.29 14.95 10.60
C LYS A 289 1.48 16.44 10.32
N VAL A 290 1.81 16.80 9.08
CA VAL A 290 1.97 18.19 8.62
C VAL A 290 0.60 18.78 8.29
N ASP A 291 0.48 20.10 8.46
CA ASP A 291 -0.73 20.86 8.19
C ASP A 291 -1.07 20.80 6.69
N PRO A 292 -2.36 20.65 6.31
CA PRO A 292 -2.74 20.51 4.91
C PRO A 292 -2.25 21.65 4.00
N ASP A 293 -2.31 22.89 4.48
CA ASP A 293 -1.89 24.08 3.74
C ASP A 293 -0.38 24.04 3.43
N SER A 294 0.43 23.56 4.38
CA SER A 294 1.87 23.40 4.21
C SER A 294 2.21 22.36 3.15
N ILE A 295 1.44 21.26 3.09
CA ILE A 295 1.57 20.26 2.03
C ILE A 295 1.15 20.84 0.69
N SER A 296 0.04 21.59 0.63
CA SER A 296 -0.41 22.25 -0.60
C SER A 296 0.64 23.23 -1.15
N ASN A 297 1.22 24.06 -0.28
CA ASN A 297 2.27 25.01 -0.64
C ASN A 297 3.52 24.29 -1.17
N PHE A 298 3.99 23.25 -0.47
CA PHE A 298 5.11 22.42 -0.95
C PHE A 298 4.84 21.85 -2.35
N LEU A 299 3.65 21.28 -2.57
CA LEU A 299 3.28 20.67 -3.85
C LEU A 299 3.16 21.70 -4.98
N SER A 300 2.74 22.94 -4.68
CA SER A 300 2.59 24.01 -5.68
C SER A 300 3.90 24.43 -6.35
N VAL A 301 5.03 24.37 -5.63
CA VAL A 301 6.36 24.74 -6.14
C VAL A 301 7.21 23.53 -6.55
N TYR A 302 6.75 22.31 -6.24
CA TYR A 302 7.52 21.08 -6.44
C TYR A 302 7.86 20.81 -7.92
N TYR A 303 6.93 21.09 -8.84
CA TYR A 303 7.11 20.83 -10.28
C TYR A 303 7.72 21.98 -11.06
N SER A 304 7.38 23.22 -10.69
CA SER A 304 7.88 24.44 -11.33
C SER A 304 9.30 24.79 -10.85
N GLY A 305 9.58 24.60 -9.56
CA GLY A 305 10.84 25.00 -8.93
C GLY A 305 11.98 23.99 -9.05
N PHE A 306 11.68 22.70 -9.28
CA PHE A 306 12.67 21.63 -9.23
C PHE A 306 12.66 20.74 -10.47
N ASN A 307 13.84 20.48 -11.02
CA ASN A 307 13.99 19.47 -12.07
C ASN A 307 13.81 18.05 -11.51
N LYS A 308 13.67 17.04 -12.38
CA LYS A 308 13.40 15.65 -11.98
C LYS A 308 14.41 15.10 -10.97
N LYS A 309 15.69 15.41 -11.12
CA LYS A 309 16.74 14.93 -10.21
C LYS A 309 16.64 15.61 -8.85
N GLU A 310 16.49 16.93 -8.85
CA GLU A 310 16.33 17.73 -7.62
C GLU A 310 15.08 17.31 -6.84
N ARG A 311 13.97 17.03 -7.53
CA ARG A 311 12.73 16.54 -6.93
C ARG A 311 12.94 15.27 -6.09
N ILE A 312 13.63 14.29 -6.67
CA ILE A 312 13.93 13.03 -5.97
C ILE A 312 14.91 13.26 -4.81
N GLU A 313 15.91 14.11 -4.98
CA GLU A 313 16.87 14.45 -3.92
C GLU A 313 16.22 15.23 -2.78
N LEU A 314 15.26 16.10 -3.08
CA LEU A 314 14.47 16.84 -2.10
C LEU A 314 13.61 15.89 -1.27
N LEU A 315 12.88 14.97 -1.91
CA LEU A 315 12.11 13.94 -1.20
C LEU A 315 13.02 13.06 -0.32
N SER A 316 14.18 12.65 -0.84
CA SER A 316 15.17 11.89 -0.06
C SER A 316 15.65 12.67 1.17
N THR A 317 15.89 13.97 1.02
CA THR A 317 16.29 14.88 2.10
C THR A 317 15.21 14.99 3.17
N ILE A 318 13.95 15.16 2.77
CA ILE A 318 12.80 15.25 3.67
C ILE A 318 12.63 13.94 4.46
N ILE A 319 12.71 12.78 3.79
CA ILE A 319 12.60 11.47 4.46
C ILE A 319 13.75 11.27 5.46
N TYR A 320 14.99 11.57 5.07
CA TYR A 320 16.16 11.48 5.93
C TYR A 320 15.98 12.30 7.22
N LEU A 321 15.56 13.56 7.07
CA LEU A 321 15.34 14.46 8.20
C LEU A 321 14.21 13.95 9.10
N TYR A 322 13.09 13.53 8.51
CA TYR A 322 11.95 13.04 9.28
C TYR A 322 12.29 11.80 10.10
N LYS A 323 12.99 10.82 9.53
CA LYS A 323 13.40 9.62 10.26
C LYS A 323 14.33 9.92 11.44
N GLY A 324 15.24 10.88 11.27
CA GLY A 324 16.22 11.22 12.31
C GLY A 324 15.65 12.16 13.38
N TRP A 325 14.85 13.14 12.95
CA TRP A 325 14.36 14.24 13.78
C TRP A 325 12.93 14.64 13.39
N PRO A 326 11.93 13.81 13.73
CA PRO A 326 10.54 13.99 13.29
C PRO A 326 9.96 15.35 13.69
N GLU A 327 10.07 15.74 14.97
CA GLU A 327 9.47 16.98 15.50
C GLU A 327 10.04 18.22 14.82
N LEU A 328 11.36 18.27 14.66
CA LEU A 328 12.05 19.38 14.00
C LEU A 328 11.68 19.47 12.52
N THR A 329 11.47 18.33 11.86
CA THR A 329 11.07 18.27 10.45
C THR A 329 9.63 18.70 10.26
N ILE A 330 8.71 18.27 11.13
CA ILE A 330 7.31 18.74 11.13
C ILE A 330 7.26 20.25 11.36
N LYS A 331 8.03 20.77 12.32
CA LYS A 331 8.12 22.21 12.59
C LYS A 331 8.66 22.98 11.38
N LEU A 332 9.71 22.46 10.73
CA LEU A 332 10.25 23.00 9.49
C LEU A 332 9.19 23.05 8.38
N CYS A 333 8.38 22.00 8.22
CA CYS A 333 7.34 21.96 7.20
C CYS A 333 6.17 22.91 7.49
N ASN A 334 5.69 22.98 8.74
CA ASN A 334 4.51 23.78 9.08
C ASN A 334 4.79 25.29 9.20
N THR A 335 5.91 25.65 9.83
CA THR A 335 6.21 27.05 10.14
C THR A 335 7.72 27.33 10.05
N PRO A 336 8.30 27.35 8.83
CA PRO A 336 9.73 27.61 8.64
C PRO A 336 10.22 28.90 9.34
N SER A 337 9.39 29.94 9.32
CA SER A 337 9.66 31.25 9.95
C SER A 337 9.74 31.19 11.48
N SER A 338 9.14 30.18 12.13
CA SER A 338 9.14 30.00 13.59
C SER A 338 10.36 29.23 14.12
N LEU A 339 11.23 28.75 13.23
CA LEU A 339 12.44 28.04 13.61
C LEU A 339 13.39 28.98 14.35
N SER A 340 13.70 28.63 15.61
CA SER A 340 14.69 29.34 16.40
C SER A 340 16.09 29.20 15.79
N LEU A 341 17.04 30.03 16.22
CA LEU A 341 18.44 29.89 15.83
C LEU A 341 19.00 28.49 16.17
N PHE A 342 18.58 27.92 17.30
CA PHE A 342 18.97 26.56 17.70
C PHE A 342 18.35 25.49 16.79
N ASP A 343 17.10 25.67 16.35
CA ASP A 343 16.43 24.75 15.42
C ASP A 343 17.15 24.76 14.07
N LYS A 344 17.42 25.95 13.53
CA LYS A 344 18.16 26.15 12.27
C LYS A 344 19.56 25.53 12.36
N PHE A 345 20.30 25.82 13.43
CA PHE A 345 21.61 25.22 13.68
C PHE A 345 21.55 23.70 13.84
N GLY A 346 20.49 23.20 14.46
CA GLY A 346 20.17 21.78 14.55
C GLY A 346 20.07 21.15 13.15
N LEU A 347 19.22 21.71 12.28
CA LEU A 347 19.05 21.27 10.89
C LEU A 347 20.39 21.30 10.13
N PHE A 348 21.10 22.43 10.16
CA PHE A 348 22.39 22.59 9.48
C PHE A 348 23.41 21.51 9.85
N ARG A 349 23.51 21.16 11.15
CA ARG A 349 24.44 20.12 11.62
C ARG A 349 24.08 18.70 11.16
N LYS A 350 22.83 18.51 10.76
CA LYS A 350 22.24 17.22 10.40
C LYS A 350 22.19 17.01 8.88
N THR A 351 22.16 18.10 8.11
CA THR A 351 22.16 18.08 6.65
C THR A 351 23.57 18.05 6.05
N GLN A 352 23.69 17.50 4.84
CA GLN A 352 24.86 17.66 3.97
C GLN A 352 24.72 18.92 3.09
N LYS A 353 25.81 19.36 2.45
CA LYS A 353 25.83 20.58 1.63
C LYS A 353 24.69 20.62 0.58
N HIS A 354 24.55 19.55 -0.20
CA HIS A 354 23.52 19.46 -1.25
C HIS A 354 22.09 19.42 -0.68
N GLN A 355 21.89 18.75 0.46
CA GLN A 355 20.60 18.72 1.15
C GLN A 355 20.20 20.11 1.62
N LEU A 356 21.19 20.85 2.13
CA LEU A 356 20.98 22.22 2.55
C LEU A 356 20.65 23.13 1.37
N GLU A 357 21.37 23.04 0.25
CA GLU A 357 21.10 23.82 -0.97
C GLU A 357 19.65 23.61 -1.46
N LEU A 358 19.16 22.36 -1.44
CA LEU A 358 17.79 22.04 -1.83
C LEU A 358 16.74 22.62 -0.86
N LEU A 359 17.01 22.57 0.46
CA LEU A 359 16.10 23.14 1.46
C LEU A 359 16.08 24.67 1.41
N THR A 360 17.23 25.32 1.17
CA THR A 360 17.31 26.77 0.99
C THR A 360 16.53 27.19 -0.25
N LYS A 361 16.70 26.49 -1.39
CA LYS A 361 15.94 26.76 -2.62
C LYS A 361 14.43 26.59 -2.40
N LEU A 362 14.03 25.58 -1.63
CA LEU A 362 12.61 25.39 -1.27
C LEU A 362 12.07 26.56 -0.43
N ASP A 363 12.83 27.04 0.57
CA ASP A 363 12.43 28.17 1.41
C ASP A 363 12.29 29.47 0.58
N GLU A 364 13.20 29.72 -0.36
CA GLU A 364 13.12 30.86 -1.28
C GLU A 364 11.85 30.81 -2.13
N LEU A 365 11.55 29.66 -2.75
CA LEU A 365 10.36 29.49 -3.59
C LEU A 365 9.03 29.58 -2.83
N LEU A 366 9.03 29.27 -1.53
CA LEU A 366 7.82 29.38 -0.68
C LEU A 366 7.59 30.80 -0.16
N GLN A 367 8.55 31.72 -0.35
CA GLN A 367 8.46 33.13 0.04
C GLN A 367 8.05 34.04 -1.12
N GLU A 368 8.18 33.56 -2.37
CA GLU A 368 7.66 34.19 -3.60
C GLU A 368 6.16 33.96 -3.76
#